data_AF-D3E1G8-F1
#
_entry.id   AF-D3E1G8-F1
#
_cell.length_a   1.000
_cell.length_b   1.000
_cell.length_c   1.000
_cell.angle_alpha   90.00
_cell.angle_beta   90.00
_cell.angle_gamma   90.00
#
_symmetry.space_group_name_H-M   'P 1'
#
loop_
_entity.id
_entity.type
_entity.pdbx_description
1 polymer ?
#
loop_
_entity_poly.entity_id
_entity_poly.type
_entity_poly.pdbx_seq_one_letter_code
_entity_poly.pdbx_strand_id
1 'polypeptide(L)'
;MYSSELILSLILIIFIIGIMANITDSVNEKVLSQEELSSLEAISIESVDYLLNNPGSPMNWEEDEGLNNGIVSRRIIPGLAINKKSVENGFFYEESSSDEEIIPNSISYIKLLKLQSNYDDLINRNLFNSTLKSSITIYPHSDIDIIAMGDDLESSSDVVAINRTVRCDYLSNFVIYRFNDFELYGENYKKTELCNHDSNVNLSNHSNDRRYFWLCKNFRIYRSSLNNYNYYLISDSSIRHANSYYILESLNRTRDDMERLNDEVIELNPFFAEDMVNSSNEIYSIHFKVPHDDIDDFKTVMVAIHKNMTDEIVSNNQLRYDYFNSGEVDFVLKTAYR
;
A
#
# COMPACT_ATOMS: atom_id res chain seq x y z
N MET A 1 3.22 49.20 -72.10
CA MET A 1 2.25 48.19 -71.58
C MET A 1 2.93 47.09 -70.76
N TYR A 2 4.11 46.58 -71.13
CA TYR A 2 4.76 45.46 -70.40
C TYR A 2 5.22 45.73 -68.95
N SER A 3 5.50 46.99 -68.57
CA SER A 3 6.06 47.32 -67.23
C SER A 3 5.02 47.22 -66.10
N SER A 4 3.76 47.59 -66.35
CA SER A 4 2.69 47.54 -65.34
C SER A 4 2.24 46.10 -65.06
N GLU A 5 2.20 45.25 -66.08
CA GLU A 5 1.89 43.82 -65.94
C GLU A 5 2.98 43.06 -65.18
N LEU A 6 4.25 43.42 -65.40
CA LEU A 6 5.40 42.89 -64.64
C LEU A 6 5.33 43.27 -63.15
N ILE A 7 5.01 44.53 -62.83
CA ILE A 7 4.88 44.99 -61.44
C ILE A 7 3.69 44.31 -60.76
N LEU A 8 2.55 44.21 -61.44
CA LEU A 8 1.37 43.53 -60.90
C LEU A 8 1.65 42.05 -60.62
N SER A 9 2.33 41.37 -61.55
CA SER A 9 2.75 39.97 -61.38
C SER A 9 3.70 39.79 -60.20
N LEU A 10 4.65 40.72 -60.02
CA LEU A 10 5.59 40.70 -58.89
C LEU A 10 4.86 40.87 -57.54
N ILE A 11 3.90 41.80 -57.46
CA ILE A 11 3.08 42.00 -56.26
C ILE A 11 2.30 40.73 -55.93
N LEU A 12 1.72 40.07 -56.93
CA LEU A 12 0.96 38.84 -56.77
C LEU A 12 1.84 37.69 -56.24
N ILE A 13 3.07 37.56 -56.77
CA ILE A 13 4.05 36.57 -56.29
C ILE A 13 4.44 36.83 -54.83
N ILE A 14 4.71 38.09 -54.46
CA ILE A 14 5.04 38.45 -53.08
C ILE A 14 3.88 38.11 -52.14
N PHE A 15 2.64 38.38 -52.56
CA PHE A 15 1.45 38.06 -51.76
C PHE A 15 1.28 36.56 -51.56
N ILE A 16 1.48 35.76 -52.62
CA ILE A 16 1.42 34.29 -52.54
C ILE A 16 2.53 33.75 -51.62
N ILE A 17 3.76 34.25 -51.73
CA ILE A 17 4.88 33.84 -50.86
C ILE A 17 4.58 34.19 -49.39
N GLY A 18 4.03 35.38 -49.12
CA GLY A 18 3.65 35.79 -47.77
C GLY A 18 2.57 34.91 -47.15
N ILE A 19 1.55 34.53 -47.92
CA ILE A 19 0.52 33.59 -47.47
C ILE A 19 1.12 32.20 -47.21
N MET A 20 1.96 31.70 -48.12
CA MET A 20 2.61 30.39 -47.97
C MET A 20 3.52 30.35 -46.74
N ALA A 21 4.29 31.40 -46.49
CA ALA A 21 5.14 31.50 -45.30
C ALA A 21 4.30 31.40 -44.01
N ASN A 22 3.19 32.15 -43.92
CA ASN A 22 2.32 32.12 -42.74
C ASN A 22 1.64 30.75 -42.54
N ILE A 23 1.23 30.09 -43.63
CA ILE A 23 0.70 28.73 -43.56
C ILE A 23 1.77 27.75 -43.09
N THR A 24 2.99 27.84 -43.63
CA THR A 24 4.12 26.99 -43.23
C THR A 24 4.48 27.20 -41.76
N ASP A 25 4.52 28.44 -41.28
CA ASP A 25 4.80 28.74 -39.87
C ASP A 25 3.73 28.14 -38.95
N SER A 26 2.45 28.31 -39.28
CA SER A 26 1.34 27.73 -38.51
C SER A 26 1.32 26.19 -38.53
N VAL A 27 1.67 25.57 -39.66
CA VAL A 27 1.76 24.11 -39.76
C VAL A 27 2.96 23.60 -38.95
N ASN A 28 4.12 24.26 -39.03
CA ASN A 28 5.30 23.89 -38.26
C ASN A 28 5.05 24.00 -36.77
N GLU A 29 4.40 25.06 -36.29
CA GLU A 29 4.02 25.21 -34.89
C GLU A 29 3.12 24.06 -34.41
N LYS A 30 2.13 23.68 -35.21
CA LYS A 30 1.28 22.52 -34.91
C LYS A 30 2.05 21.21 -34.88
N VAL A 31 2.92 20.97 -35.84
CA VAL A 31 3.75 19.75 -35.89
C VAL A 31 4.65 19.67 -34.66
N LEU A 32 5.33 20.76 -34.31
CA LEU A 32 6.18 20.83 -33.12
C LEU A 32 5.38 20.58 -31.83
N SER A 33 4.21 21.21 -31.68
CA SER A 33 3.34 20.98 -30.53
C SER A 33 2.87 19.53 -30.41
N GLN A 34 2.64 18.86 -31.55
CA GLN A 34 2.21 17.47 -31.59
C GLN A 34 3.35 16.50 -31.29
N GLU A 35 4.57 16.81 -31.74
CA GLU A 35 5.78 16.07 -31.36
C GLU A 35 6.10 16.23 -29.86
N GLU A 36 5.98 17.44 -29.31
CA GLU A 36 6.14 17.70 -27.88
C GLU A 36 5.14 16.91 -27.05
N LEU A 37 3.85 16.93 -27.42
CA LEU A 37 2.81 16.17 -26.72
C LEU A 37 3.08 14.66 -26.81
N SER A 38 3.46 14.15 -27.98
CA SER A 38 3.79 12.72 -28.14
C SER A 38 5.02 12.32 -27.34
N SER A 39 6.02 13.19 -27.23
CA SER A 39 7.20 12.93 -26.40
C SER A 39 6.85 12.93 -24.92
N LEU A 40 6.01 13.86 -24.46
CA LEU A 40 5.52 13.91 -23.09
C LEU A 40 4.71 12.66 -22.75
N GLU A 41 3.85 12.19 -23.66
CA GLU A 41 3.09 10.96 -23.51
C GLU A 41 3.99 9.74 -23.35
N ALA A 42 5.00 9.59 -24.21
CA ALA A 42 5.97 8.51 -24.13
C ALA A 42 6.72 8.50 -22.79
N ILE A 43 7.27 9.65 -22.38
CA ILE A 43 7.99 9.78 -21.09
C ILE A 43 7.06 9.43 -19.92
N SER A 44 5.80 9.86 -19.99
CA SER A 44 4.83 9.61 -18.92
C SER A 44 4.49 8.12 -18.83
N ILE A 45 4.25 7.45 -19.96
CA ILE A 45 3.99 6.01 -20.00
C ILE A 45 5.20 5.24 -19.47
N GLU A 46 6.41 5.54 -19.95
CA GLU A 46 7.64 4.88 -19.49
C GLU A 46 7.88 5.07 -17.99
N SER A 47 7.58 6.27 -17.48
CA SER A 47 7.73 6.58 -16.06
C SER A 47 6.72 5.83 -15.20
N VAL A 48 5.45 5.76 -15.61
CA VAL A 48 4.43 4.96 -14.94
C VAL A 48 4.80 3.48 -14.96
N ASP A 49 5.17 2.95 -16.11
CA ASP A 49 5.54 1.55 -16.26
C ASP A 49 6.80 1.22 -15.45
N TYR A 50 7.76 2.15 -15.35
CA TYR A 50 8.92 2.00 -14.47
C TYR A 50 8.49 1.93 -13.00
N LEU A 51 7.74 2.93 -12.53
CA LEU A 51 7.29 3.02 -11.14
C LEU A 51 6.50 1.76 -10.71
N LEU A 52 5.58 1.27 -11.53
CA LEU A 52 4.67 0.19 -11.15
C LEU A 52 5.25 -1.22 -11.31
N ASN A 53 6.32 -1.38 -12.10
CA ASN A 53 6.93 -2.69 -12.37
C ASN A 53 8.32 -2.87 -11.77
N ASN A 54 8.93 -1.81 -11.23
CA ASN A 54 10.25 -1.87 -10.62
C ASN A 54 10.20 -1.47 -9.15
N PRO A 55 11.03 -2.09 -8.29
CA PRO A 55 11.08 -1.77 -6.88
C PRO A 55 11.88 -0.49 -6.57
N GLY A 56 12.57 0.06 -7.57
CA GLY A 56 13.44 1.22 -7.47
C GLY A 56 14.92 0.84 -7.38
N SER A 57 15.78 1.86 -7.38
CA SER A 57 17.22 1.73 -7.29
C SER A 57 17.80 2.83 -6.40
N PRO A 58 18.68 2.54 -5.43
CA PRO A 58 19.10 1.20 -5.01
C PRO A 58 17.93 0.37 -4.48
N MET A 59 18.13 -0.94 -4.32
CA MET A 59 17.12 -1.79 -3.68
C MET A 59 16.85 -1.26 -2.26
N ASN A 60 15.58 -1.28 -1.84
CA ASN A 60 15.12 -0.76 -0.54
C ASN A 60 15.45 0.73 -0.31
N TRP A 61 15.41 1.55 -1.36
CA TRP A 61 15.66 2.99 -1.27
C TRP A 61 14.75 3.70 -0.25
N GLU A 62 13.56 3.17 0.02
CA GLU A 62 12.61 3.67 1.02
C GLU A 62 13.12 3.56 2.46
N GLU A 63 14.15 2.73 2.69
CA GLU A 63 14.82 2.53 3.99
C GLU A 63 16.03 3.49 4.17
N ASP A 64 16.37 4.31 3.17
CA ASP A 64 17.48 5.27 3.27
C ASP A 64 17.21 6.32 4.37
N GLU A 65 18.06 6.34 5.41
CA GLU A 65 17.94 7.24 6.56
C GLU A 65 17.97 8.73 6.17
N GLY A 66 18.61 9.06 5.04
CA GLY A 66 18.65 10.41 4.49
C GLY A 66 17.26 10.95 4.16
N LEU A 67 16.34 10.08 3.72
CA LEU A 67 14.95 10.47 3.42
C LEU A 67 14.21 11.02 4.65
N ASN A 68 14.49 10.48 5.84
CA ASN A 68 13.85 10.94 7.08
C ASN A 68 14.38 12.30 7.54
N ASN A 69 15.58 12.68 7.09
CA ASN A 69 16.24 13.93 7.44
C ASN A 69 16.20 14.96 6.29
N GLY A 70 15.43 14.69 5.21
CA GLY A 70 15.31 15.55 4.04
C GLY A 70 16.54 15.59 3.14
N ILE A 71 17.47 14.65 3.29
CA ILE A 71 18.67 14.51 2.45
C ILE A 71 18.43 13.41 1.43
N VAL A 72 17.89 13.78 0.27
CA VAL A 72 17.61 12.82 -0.81
C VAL A 72 18.79 12.73 -1.77
N SER A 73 19.35 11.54 -1.93
CA SER A 73 20.43 11.27 -2.89
C SER A 73 19.92 11.34 -4.34
N ARG A 74 20.70 11.98 -5.23
CA ARG A 74 20.40 12.02 -6.69
C ARG A 74 20.50 10.67 -7.40
N ARG A 75 21.04 9.65 -6.73
CA ARG A 75 21.17 8.30 -7.30
C ARG A 75 19.92 7.45 -7.08
N ILE A 76 18.98 7.92 -6.25
CA ILE A 76 17.74 7.21 -5.99
C ILE A 76 16.80 7.41 -7.18
N ILE A 77 16.45 6.32 -7.84
CA ILE A 77 15.37 6.25 -8.82
C ILE A 77 14.22 5.50 -8.14
N PRO A 78 13.12 6.19 -7.80
CA PRO A 78 12.04 5.55 -7.06
C PRO A 78 11.34 4.49 -7.93
N GLY A 79 10.87 3.44 -7.26
CA GLY A 79 9.98 2.44 -7.82
C GLY A 79 9.02 1.99 -6.74
N LEU A 80 7.80 1.63 -7.12
CA LEU A 80 6.69 1.33 -6.23
C LEU A 80 6.35 -0.17 -6.19
N ALA A 81 6.89 -0.99 -7.09
CA ALA A 81 6.56 -2.41 -7.10
C ALA A 81 6.88 -3.07 -5.75
N ILE A 82 5.99 -3.97 -5.32
CA ILE A 82 6.10 -4.71 -4.06
C ILE A 82 7.28 -5.68 -4.16
N ASN A 83 8.17 -5.60 -3.15
CA ASN A 83 9.17 -6.63 -2.88
C ASN A 83 8.56 -7.59 -1.88
N LYS A 84 8.25 -8.82 -2.32
CA LYS A 84 7.68 -9.82 -1.42
C LYS A 84 8.78 -10.33 -0.49
N LYS A 85 8.79 -9.81 0.74
CA LYS A 85 9.56 -10.42 1.83
C LYS A 85 8.87 -11.74 2.19
N SER A 86 9.61 -12.84 2.19
CA SER A 86 9.07 -14.12 2.64
C SER A 86 8.75 -14.01 4.13
N VAL A 87 7.53 -14.40 4.52
CA VAL A 87 7.12 -14.54 5.93
C VAL A 87 6.99 -16.03 6.18
N GLU A 88 7.95 -16.62 6.88
CA GLU A 88 7.85 -18.01 7.34
C GLU A 88 7.53 -18.00 8.84
N ASN A 89 6.51 -18.74 9.25
CA ASN A 89 6.13 -18.93 10.66
C ASN A 89 5.82 -17.63 11.46
N GLY A 90 5.36 -16.56 10.78
CA GLY A 90 5.03 -15.29 11.44
C GLY A 90 6.25 -14.43 11.79
N PHE A 91 7.42 -14.73 11.20
CA PHE A 91 8.62 -13.89 11.30
C PHE A 91 8.84 -13.11 10.01
N PHE A 92 9.05 -11.80 10.16
CA PHE A 92 9.68 -10.99 9.13
C PHE A 92 11.18 -11.32 9.16
N TYR A 93 11.72 -11.91 8.10
CA TYR A 93 13.16 -12.06 7.98
C TYR A 93 13.77 -10.66 7.76
N GLU A 94 14.64 -10.24 8.68
CA GLU A 94 15.41 -8.99 8.57
C GLU A 94 16.56 -9.09 7.57
N GLU A 95 17.00 -10.30 7.19
CA GLU A 95 18.07 -10.49 6.22
C GLU A 95 17.48 -10.76 4.82
N SER A 96 17.87 -9.91 3.87
CA SER A 96 17.58 -10.03 2.44
C SER A 96 17.85 -11.45 1.96
N SER A 97 16.81 -12.29 1.89
CA SER A 97 16.91 -13.55 1.17
C SER A 97 17.10 -13.23 -0.31
N SER A 98 17.96 -13.98 -1.00
CA SER A 98 18.19 -13.89 -2.44
C SER A 98 16.95 -14.16 -3.32
N ASP A 99 15.80 -14.40 -2.70
CA ASP A 99 14.55 -14.83 -3.31
C ASP A 99 13.46 -13.75 -3.19
N GLU A 100 13.84 -12.47 -3.18
CA GLU A 100 12.88 -11.35 -3.26
C GLU A 100 12.14 -11.39 -4.60
N GLU A 101 10.88 -11.84 -4.56
CA GLU A 101 9.99 -11.83 -5.71
C GLU A 101 9.41 -10.41 -5.87
N ILE A 102 9.67 -9.78 -7.02
CA ILE A 102 9.05 -8.51 -7.39
C ILE A 102 7.66 -8.81 -7.96
N ILE A 103 6.63 -8.16 -7.40
CA ILE A 103 5.27 -8.24 -7.94
C ILE A 103 5.09 -7.04 -8.89
N PRO A 104 5.09 -7.23 -10.21
CA PRO A 104 4.85 -6.14 -11.15
C PRO A 104 3.40 -5.65 -11.09
N ASN A 105 3.13 -4.50 -11.69
CA ASN A 105 1.83 -3.83 -11.68
C ASN A 105 1.25 -3.67 -10.27
N SER A 106 2.10 -3.21 -9.34
CA SER A 106 1.74 -3.09 -7.93
C SER A 106 2.36 -1.86 -7.26
N ILE A 107 1.80 -1.49 -6.11
CA ILE A 107 2.25 -0.38 -5.27
C ILE A 107 2.46 -0.88 -3.84
N SER A 108 3.70 -0.77 -3.38
CA SER A 108 4.03 -0.81 -1.97
C SER A 108 3.68 0.52 -1.32
N TYR A 109 2.76 0.47 -0.36
CA TYR A 109 2.29 1.65 0.34
C TYR A 109 3.38 2.35 1.14
N ILE A 110 4.32 1.59 1.71
CA ILE A 110 5.46 2.18 2.42
C ILE A 110 6.33 3.00 1.48
N LYS A 111 6.62 2.46 0.28
CA LYS A 111 7.33 3.21 -0.77
C LYS A 111 6.55 4.45 -1.21
N LEU A 112 5.23 4.33 -1.31
CA LEU A 112 4.34 5.44 -1.65
C LEU A 112 4.39 6.57 -0.61
N LEU A 113 4.33 6.26 0.69
CA LEU A 113 4.43 7.26 1.77
C LEU A 113 5.80 7.96 1.77
N LYS A 114 6.88 7.21 1.53
CA LYS A 114 8.23 7.79 1.40
C LYS A 114 8.35 8.67 0.17
N LEU A 115 7.74 8.28 -0.94
CA LEU A 115 7.67 9.07 -2.15
C LEU A 115 6.87 10.36 -1.92
N GLN A 116 5.71 10.28 -1.28
CA GLN A 116 4.87 11.45 -0.97
C GLN A 116 5.62 12.49 -0.14
N SER A 117 6.36 12.04 0.89
CA SER A 117 7.12 12.92 1.77
C SER A 117 8.34 13.57 1.08
N ASN A 118 8.79 13.04 -0.04
CA ASN A 118 10.02 13.45 -0.75
C ASN A 118 9.78 13.68 -2.25
N TYR A 119 8.55 14.05 -2.64
CA TYR A 119 8.10 14.01 -4.04
C TYR A 119 8.97 14.85 -4.97
N ASP A 120 9.28 16.09 -4.57
CA ASP A 120 10.05 17.01 -5.39
C ASP A 120 11.45 16.49 -5.72
N ASP A 121 12.10 15.85 -4.76
CA ASP A 121 13.45 15.34 -4.95
C ASP A 121 13.47 14.01 -5.70
N LEU A 122 12.52 13.12 -5.42
CA LEU A 122 12.49 11.78 -6.01
C LEU A 122 11.88 11.77 -7.43
N ILE A 123 10.80 12.52 -7.65
CA ILE A 123 10.09 12.52 -8.93
C ILE A 123 10.53 13.71 -9.76
N ASN A 124 10.29 14.93 -9.29
CA ASN A 124 10.57 16.12 -10.09
C ASN A 124 12.07 16.22 -10.40
N ARG A 125 12.96 16.03 -9.42
CA ARG A 125 14.41 16.15 -9.62
C ARG A 125 15.06 14.88 -10.14
N ASN A 126 14.88 13.72 -9.51
CA ASN A 126 15.63 12.53 -9.89
C ASN A 126 15.04 11.78 -11.10
N LEU A 127 13.71 11.63 -11.18
CA LEU A 127 13.06 10.93 -12.30
C LEU A 127 12.96 11.84 -13.54
N PHE A 128 12.51 13.09 -13.37
CA PHE A 128 12.26 14.01 -14.48
C PHE A 128 13.36 15.06 -14.69
N ASN A 129 14.47 15.04 -13.94
CA ASN A 129 15.56 16.02 -14.09
C ASN A 129 15.09 17.49 -14.05
N SER A 130 14.00 17.77 -13.34
CA SER A 130 13.35 19.08 -13.22
C SER A 130 12.87 19.68 -14.54
N THR A 131 12.62 18.87 -15.58
CA THR A 131 12.08 19.34 -16.86
C THR A 131 10.56 19.33 -16.90
N LEU A 132 9.92 18.45 -16.13
CA LEU A 132 8.47 18.28 -16.08
C LEU A 132 7.90 18.73 -14.74
N LYS A 133 6.65 19.22 -14.75
CA LYS A 133 5.77 19.25 -13.58
C LYS A 133 4.98 17.95 -13.55
N SER A 134 4.74 17.43 -12.37
CA SER A 134 4.01 16.17 -12.24
C SER A 134 3.21 16.06 -10.97
N SER A 135 2.10 15.34 -11.03
CA SER A 135 1.36 14.88 -9.86
C SER A 135 0.98 13.42 -9.99
N ILE A 136 0.95 12.72 -8.86
CA ILE A 136 0.42 11.37 -8.73
C ILE A 136 -0.80 11.41 -7.84
N THR A 137 -1.86 10.73 -8.25
CA THR A 137 -3.05 10.50 -7.43
C THR A 137 -3.41 9.04 -7.43
N ILE A 138 -3.62 8.47 -6.24
CA ILE A 138 -4.08 7.10 -6.02
C ILE A 138 -5.53 7.16 -5.56
N TYR A 139 -6.40 6.47 -6.29
CA TYR A 139 -7.82 6.32 -5.95
C TYR A 139 -8.08 4.89 -5.48
N PRO A 140 -8.17 4.66 -4.16
CA PRO A 140 -8.61 3.37 -3.62
C PRO A 140 -9.99 2.96 -4.12
N HIS A 141 -10.18 1.66 -4.37
CA HIS A 141 -11.52 1.08 -4.57
C HIS A 141 -12.19 0.64 -3.25
N SER A 142 -11.59 1.03 -2.12
CA SER A 142 -12.06 0.79 -0.75
C SER A 142 -12.26 2.11 -0.01
N ASP A 143 -12.74 2.05 1.24
CA ASP A 143 -12.96 3.22 2.12
C ASP A 143 -11.66 3.84 2.70
N ILE A 144 -10.56 3.72 1.94
CA ILE A 144 -9.27 4.35 2.24
C ILE A 144 -9.23 5.71 1.54
N ASP A 145 -8.63 6.71 2.21
CA ASP A 145 -8.54 8.06 1.68
C ASP A 145 -7.71 8.14 0.38
N ILE A 146 -8.12 9.05 -0.50
CA ILE A 146 -7.38 9.38 -1.74
C ILE A 146 -6.01 9.95 -1.37
N ILE A 147 -4.97 9.48 -2.06
CA ILE A 147 -3.59 9.91 -1.83
C ILE A 147 -3.16 10.74 -3.02
N ALA A 148 -2.98 12.04 -2.81
CA ALA A 148 -2.48 12.96 -3.83
C ALA A 148 -1.13 13.54 -3.43
N MET A 149 -0.26 13.74 -4.42
CA MET A 149 1.08 14.29 -4.24
C MET A 149 1.60 14.93 -5.53
N GLY A 150 2.51 15.90 -5.36
CA GLY A 150 3.15 16.63 -6.46
C GLY A 150 2.54 17.98 -6.77
N ASP A 151 2.83 18.46 -7.97
CA ASP A 151 2.48 19.80 -8.44
C ASP A 151 0.99 19.95 -8.73
N ASP A 152 0.45 21.15 -8.50
CA ASP A 152 -0.85 21.54 -9.07
C ASP A 152 -0.68 21.84 -10.57
N LEU A 153 -1.46 21.13 -11.38
CA LEU A 153 -1.43 21.19 -12.84
C LEU A 153 -2.68 21.83 -13.44
N GLU A 154 -3.60 22.37 -12.64
CA GLU A 154 -4.85 22.96 -13.16
C GLU A 154 -4.62 24.13 -14.12
N SER A 155 -3.52 24.88 -13.95
CA SER A 155 -3.16 26.02 -14.80
C SER A 155 -2.25 25.67 -15.98
N SER A 156 -1.83 24.41 -16.11
CA SER A 156 -0.89 23.99 -17.16
C SER A 156 -1.61 23.75 -18.49
N SER A 157 -1.04 24.24 -19.59
CA SER A 157 -1.45 23.80 -20.94
C SER A 157 -0.90 22.40 -21.21
N ASP A 158 -1.62 21.60 -22.00
CA ASP A 158 -1.16 20.31 -22.54
C ASP A 158 -0.73 19.29 -21.49
N VAL A 159 -1.65 18.98 -20.56
CA VAL A 159 -1.46 17.95 -19.53
C VAL A 159 -1.71 16.56 -20.12
N VAL A 160 -0.73 15.67 -19.96
CA VAL A 160 -0.90 14.22 -20.21
C VAL A 160 -1.30 13.54 -18.91
N ALA A 161 -2.28 12.64 -18.97
CA ALA A 161 -2.71 11.83 -17.84
C ALA A 161 -2.65 10.33 -18.20
N ILE A 162 -1.85 9.57 -17.45
CA ILE A 162 -1.74 8.12 -17.58
C ILE A 162 -2.43 7.47 -16.39
N ASN A 163 -3.41 6.61 -16.66
CA ASN A 163 -4.13 5.84 -15.66
C ASN A 163 -3.77 4.35 -15.76
N ARG A 164 -3.57 3.69 -14.62
CA ARG A 164 -3.37 2.25 -14.47
C ARG A 164 -4.12 1.74 -13.25
N THR A 165 -4.92 0.69 -13.40
CA THR A 165 -5.47 -0.05 -12.26
C THR A 165 -4.44 -1.09 -11.81
N VAL A 166 -4.04 -1.00 -10.55
CA VAL A 166 -2.95 -1.79 -9.96
C VAL A 166 -3.31 -2.28 -8.55
N ARG A 167 -2.56 -3.25 -8.05
CA ARG A 167 -2.72 -3.74 -6.67
C ARG A 167 -1.87 -2.92 -5.70
N CYS A 168 -2.46 -2.38 -4.64
CA CYS A 168 -1.74 -1.78 -3.51
C CYS A 168 -1.76 -2.74 -2.31
N ASP A 169 -0.62 -2.88 -1.62
CA ASP A 169 -0.52 -3.70 -0.41
C ASP A 169 -0.97 -2.97 0.87
N TYR A 170 -1.11 -1.65 0.84
CA TYR A 170 -1.36 -0.84 2.04
C TYR A 170 -0.43 -1.25 3.20
N LEU A 171 -0.97 -1.48 4.38
CA LEU A 171 -0.26 -1.98 5.56
C LEU A 171 -0.34 -3.51 5.70
N SER A 172 -0.78 -4.24 4.65
CA SER A 172 -0.97 -5.69 4.73
C SER A 172 0.31 -6.48 4.99
N ASN A 173 1.49 -5.89 4.71
CA ASN A 173 2.77 -6.48 5.08
C ASN A 173 2.97 -6.59 6.60
N PHE A 174 2.23 -5.86 7.44
CA PHE A 174 2.32 -6.01 8.90
C PHE A 174 1.41 -7.11 9.46
N VAL A 175 0.57 -7.73 8.63
CA VAL A 175 -0.36 -8.79 9.05
C VAL A 175 0.40 -10.09 9.29
N ILE A 176 0.26 -10.62 10.50
CA ILE A 176 0.82 -11.92 10.91
C ILE A 176 -0.22 -13.02 10.69
N TYR A 177 -1.46 -12.75 11.08
CA TYR A 177 -2.57 -13.69 10.97
C TYR A 177 -3.86 -13.00 10.51
N ARG A 178 -4.59 -13.68 9.63
CA ARG A 178 -5.96 -13.35 9.25
C ARG A 178 -6.87 -14.41 9.83
N PHE A 179 -7.88 -13.98 10.60
CA PHE A 179 -8.80 -14.91 11.26
C PHE A 179 -10.08 -15.14 10.46
N ASN A 180 -10.28 -14.38 9.39
CA ASN A 180 -11.42 -14.48 8.47
C ASN A 180 -11.10 -15.22 7.15
N ASP A 181 -9.85 -15.61 6.91
CA ASP A 181 -9.40 -16.26 5.67
C ASP A 181 -9.73 -17.76 5.61
N PHE A 182 -10.35 -18.32 6.65
CA PHE A 182 -10.88 -19.66 6.53
C PHE A 182 -12.13 -19.61 5.67
N GLU A 183 -12.22 -20.54 4.72
CA GLU A 183 -13.47 -21.00 4.12
C GLU A 183 -14.42 -21.42 5.27
N LEU A 184 -15.05 -20.42 5.89
CA LEU A 184 -16.03 -20.56 6.95
C LEU A 184 -17.38 -21.05 6.39
N TYR A 185 -17.46 -21.20 5.06
CA TYR A 185 -18.57 -21.77 4.33
C TYR A 185 -18.32 -23.25 4.02
N GLY A 186 -18.88 -24.13 4.86
CA GLY A 186 -19.19 -25.51 4.50
C GLY A 186 -18.85 -26.55 5.57
N GLU A 187 -19.35 -27.77 5.37
CA GLU A 187 -19.07 -28.99 6.16
C GLU A 187 -17.56 -29.38 6.22
N ASN A 188 -16.67 -28.50 5.75
CA ASN A 188 -15.24 -28.72 5.54
C ASN A 188 -14.34 -27.86 6.45
N TYR A 189 -14.85 -27.17 7.47
CA TYR A 189 -13.98 -26.56 8.50
C TYR A 189 -13.08 -27.66 9.08
N LYS A 190 -11.82 -27.67 8.64
CA LYS A 190 -10.80 -28.53 9.20
C LYS A 190 -10.10 -27.72 10.27
N LYS A 191 -10.31 -28.10 11.52
CA LYS A 191 -9.44 -27.70 12.61
C LYS A 191 -8.02 -28.12 12.27
N THR A 192 -7.20 -27.18 11.83
CA THR A 192 -5.83 -27.44 11.36
C THR A 192 -4.85 -27.57 12.53
N GLU A 193 -5.16 -26.96 13.67
CA GLU A 193 -4.32 -26.97 14.87
C GLU A 193 -5.08 -27.54 16.08
N LEU A 194 -4.41 -28.40 16.84
CA LEU A 194 -4.91 -28.88 18.13
C LEU A 194 -4.99 -27.70 19.09
N CYS A 195 -6.16 -27.52 19.70
CA CYS A 195 -6.34 -26.49 20.71
C CYS A 195 -5.99 -27.07 22.09
N ASN A 196 -5.29 -26.27 22.90
CA ASN A 196 -4.98 -26.59 24.29
C ASN A 196 -6.22 -26.78 25.18
N HIS A 197 -7.38 -26.20 24.83
CA HIS A 197 -8.66 -26.48 25.50
C HIS A 197 -9.22 -27.88 25.19
N ASP A 198 -8.89 -28.49 24.05
CA ASP A 198 -9.51 -29.77 23.63
C ASP A 198 -9.14 -30.95 24.54
N SER A 199 -7.97 -30.85 25.18
CA SER A 199 -7.42 -31.92 26.03
C SER A 199 -7.58 -31.64 27.52
N ASN A 200 -8.11 -30.48 27.91
CA ASN A 200 -8.26 -30.08 29.30
C ASN A 200 -9.74 -30.05 29.71
N VAL A 201 -10.14 -31.03 30.52
CA VAL A 201 -11.54 -31.19 30.99
C VAL A 201 -12.05 -30.05 31.88
N ASN A 202 -11.16 -29.19 32.39
CA ASN A 202 -11.51 -28.06 33.24
C ASN A 202 -11.67 -26.74 32.47
N LEU A 203 -11.38 -26.72 31.17
CA LEU A 203 -11.57 -25.56 30.31
C LEU A 203 -12.79 -25.77 29.43
N SER A 204 -13.36 -24.67 28.93
CA SER A 204 -14.46 -24.75 27.98
C SER A 204 -14.00 -25.50 26.73
N ASN A 205 -14.47 -26.75 26.61
CA ASN A 205 -14.15 -27.58 25.46
C ASN A 205 -14.76 -26.93 24.22
N HIS A 206 -13.96 -26.76 23.17
CA HIS A 206 -14.37 -26.18 21.89
C HIS A 206 -15.18 -27.19 21.07
N SER A 207 -16.26 -27.69 21.66
CA SER A 207 -17.21 -28.55 20.99
C SER A 207 -17.89 -27.76 19.88
N ASN A 208 -18.01 -28.36 18.69
CA ASN A 208 -18.82 -27.80 17.61
C ASN A 208 -20.28 -27.65 18.10
N ASP A 209 -20.68 -26.42 18.42
CA ASP A 209 -22.07 -26.02 18.66
C ASP A 209 -22.69 -25.67 17.29
N ARG A 210 -23.98 -25.94 17.08
CA ARG A 210 -24.69 -25.47 15.89
C ARG A 210 -24.85 -23.96 15.82
N ARG A 211 -24.61 -23.26 16.92
CA ARG A 211 -24.78 -21.79 17.04
C ARG A 211 -23.46 -21.04 16.93
N TYR A 212 -22.35 -21.67 17.23
CA TYR A 212 -21.05 -21.03 17.31
C TYR A 212 -19.99 -21.91 16.68
N PHE A 213 -19.04 -21.27 16.00
CA PHE A 213 -17.77 -21.90 15.67
C PHE A 213 -16.65 -21.33 16.53
N TRP A 214 -15.61 -22.14 16.69
CA TRP A 214 -14.40 -21.75 17.39
C TRP A 214 -13.24 -21.65 16.40
N LEU A 215 -12.53 -20.53 16.41
CA LEU A 215 -11.25 -20.39 15.71
C LEU A 215 -10.13 -20.36 16.73
N CYS A 216 -9.19 -21.28 16.62
CA CYS A 216 -8.04 -21.36 17.52
C CYS A 216 -6.78 -21.18 16.71
N LYS A 217 -5.86 -20.35 17.19
CA LYS A 217 -4.55 -20.20 16.57
C LYS A 217 -3.47 -20.12 17.63
N ASN A 218 -2.46 -20.98 17.47
CA ASN A 218 -1.27 -20.94 18.31
C ASN A 218 -0.17 -20.14 17.61
N PHE A 219 0.57 -19.33 18.36
CA PHE A 219 1.69 -18.55 17.83
C PHE A 219 2.75 -18.31 18.89
N ARG A 220 3.98 -18.04 18.46
CA ARG A 220 5.11 -17.76 19.36
C ARG A 220 5.48 -16.29 19.28
N ILE A 221 5.66 -15.65 20.44
CA ILE A 221 6.23 -14.31 20.54
C ILE A 221 7.59 -14.40 21.22
N TYR A 222 8.56 -13.66 20.71
CA TYR A 222 9.87 -13.51 21.34
C TYR A 222 9.95 -12.16 22.06
N ARG A 223 10.65 -12.14 23.19
CA ARG A 223 10.85 -10.91 23.96
C ARG A 223 11.60 -9.85 23.16
N SER A 224 12.52 -10.26 22.29
CA SER A 224 13.20 -9.36 21.35
C SER A 224 12.22 -8.67 20.39
N SER A 225 11.21 -9.39 19.89
CA SER A 225 10.20 -8.81 18.99
C SER A 225 9.36 -7.74 19.68
N LEU A 226 9.03 -7.91 20.97
CA LEU A 226 8.33 -6.88 21.75
C LEU A 226 9.12 -5.58 21.93
N ASN A 227 10.45 -5.61 21.72
CA ASN A 227 11.26 -4.39 21.74
C ASN A 227 11.07 -3.57 20.46
N ASN A 228 10.88 -4.23 19.32
CA ASN A 228 10.87 -3.62 17.99
C ASN A 228 9.46 -3.41 17.42
N TYR A 229 8.48 -4.19 17.88
CA TYR A 229 7.13 -4.21 17.33
C TYR A 229 6.06 -3.96 18.40
N ASN A 230 4.96 -3.33 17.98
CA ASN A 230 3.71 -3.25 18.69
C ASN A 230 2.70 -4.19 18.03
N TYR A 231 2.07 -5.03 18.84
CA TYR A 231 1.12 -6.05 18.41
C TYR A 231 -0.30 -5.59 18.69
N TYR A 232 -1.15 -5.72 17.68
CA TYR A 232 -2.55 -5.36 17.77
C TYR A 232 -3.42 -6.47 17.20
N LEU A 233 -4.61 -6.61 17.77
CA LEU A 233 -5.74 -7.25 17.10
C LEU A 233 -6.60 -6.14 16.50
N ILE A 234 -6.82 -6.18 15.19
CA ILE A 234 -7.56 -5.16 14.45
C ILE A 234 -8.75 -5.82 13.78
N SER A 235 -9.94 -5.28 14.04
CA SER A 235 -11.21 -5.77 13.50
C SER A 235 -11.92 -4.69 12.70
N ASP A 236 -12.73 -5.11 11.73
CA ASP A 236 -13.65 -4.22 11.02
C ASP A 236 -14.69 -3.62 11.98
N SER A 237 -15.22 -2.45 11.63
CA SER A 237 -16.21 -1.72 12.44
C SER A 237 -17.50 -2.52 12.71
N SER A 238 -17.84 -3.46 11.84
CA SER A 238 -18.95 -4.41 12.01
C SER A 238 -18.83 -5.24 13.29
N ILE A 239 -17.62 -5.45 13.83
CA ILE A 239 -17.39 -6.22 15.05
C ILE A 239 -18.12 -5.64 16.28
N ARG A 240 -18.39 -4.34 16.29
CA ARG A 240 -19.13 -3.66 17.37
C ARG A 240 -20.55 -4.21 17.52
N HIS A 241 -21.10 -4.75 16.43
CA HIS A 241 -22.43 -5.33 16.36
C HIS A 241 -22.42 -6.86 16.51
N ALA A 242 -21.29 -7.50 16.20
CA ALA A 242 -21.11 -8.92 16.41
C ALA A 242 -21.15 -9.30 17.91
N ASN A 243 -21.64 -10.51 18.17
CA ASN A 243 -21.62 -11.17 19.47
C ASN A 243 -20.48 -12.19 19.54
N SER A 244 -19.30 -11.75 19.11
CA SER A 244 -18.06 -12.52 19.09
C SER A 244 -17.26 -12.33 20.38
N TYR A 245 -16.52 -13.36 20.77
CA TYR A 245 -15.71 -13.37 21.99
C TYR A 245 -14.32 -13.89 21.68
N TYR A 246 -13.34 -13.52 22.50
CA TYR A 246 -11.99 -14.04 22.41
C TYR A 246 -11.40 -14.42 23.77
N ILE A 247 -10.44 -15.34 23.74
CA ILE A 247 -9.56 -15.71 24.86
C ILE A 247 -8.14 -15.62 24.32
N LEU A 248 -7.26 -14.90 25.02
CA LEU A 248 -5.83 -14.89 24.77
C LEU A 248 -5.11 -15.42 26.00
N GLU A 249 -4.28 -16.44 25.80
CA GLU A 249 -3.61 -17.15 26.89
C GLU A 249 -2.24 -17.66 26.47
N SER A 250 -1.34 -17.88 27.45
CA SER A 250 -0.11 -18.64 27.22
C SER A 250 -0.32 -20.12 27.52
N LEU A 251 0.44 -21.00 26.88
CA LEU A 251 0.38 -22.44 27.18
C LEU A 251 0.70 -22.75 28.65
N ASN A 252 1.41 -21.85 29.35
CA ASN A 252 1.77 -21.98 30.76
C ASN A 252 0.72 -21.41 31.72
N ARG A 253 -0.24 -20.61 31.23
CA ARG A 253 -1.28 -19.96 32.04
C ARG A 253 -2.61 -20.00 31.29
N THR A 254 -3.30 -21.13 31.40
CA THR A 254 -4.61 -21.31 30.78
C THR A 254 -5.72 -20.53 31.50
N ARG A 255 -6.66 -19.98 30.74
CA ARG A 255 -7.77 -19.14 31.18
C ARG A 255 -9.08 -19.58 30.51
N ASP A 256 -10.21 -19.29 31.15
CA ASP A 256 -11.56 -19.63 30.63
C ASP A 256 -12.50 -18.41 30.61
N ASP A 257 -12.01 -17.25 31.03
CA ASP A 257 -12.69 -15.98 30.96
C ASP A 257 -12.67 -15.45 29.52
N MET A 258 -13.83 -15.50 28.87
CA MET A 258 -14.05 -14.92 27.56
C MET A 258 -14.27 -13.41 27.66
N GLU A 259 -13.49 -12.67 26.88
CA GLU A 259 -13.73 -11.25 26.65
C GLU A 259 -14.58 -11.06 25.41
N ARG A 260 -15.51 -10.09 25.44
CA ARG A 260 -16.28 -9.75 24.24
C ARG A 260 -15.36 -9.00 23.27
N LEU A 261 -15.36 -9.41 22.00
CA LEU A 261 -14.66 -8.71 20.94
C LEU A 261 -15.61 -7.63 20.38
N ASN A 262 -15.52 -6.42 20.91
CA ASN A 262 -16.36 -5.28 20.52
C ASN A 262 -15.56 -3.99 20.24
N ASP A 263 -14.26 -4.03 20.43
CA ASP A 263 -13.33 -2.97 20.06
C ASP A 263 -12.67 -3.29 18.71
N GLU A 264 -12.56 -2.28 17.84
CA GLU A 264 -11.89 -2.40 16.54
C GLU A 264 -10.38 -2.58 16.67
N VAL A 265 -9.79 -2.11 17.77
CA VAL A 265 -8.34 -2.17 18.02
C VAL A 265 -8.11 -2.60 19.45
N ILE A 266 -7.37 -3.69 19.64
CA ILE A 266 -6.93 -4.19 20.95
C ILE A 266 -5.41 -4.27 20.95
N GLU A 267 -4.77 -3.61 21.90
CA GLU A 267 -3.31 -3.67 22.10
C GLU A 267 -2.94 -4.96 22.85
N LEU A 268 -2.05 -5.77 22.27
CA LEU A 268 -1.67 -7.07 22.82
C LEU A 268 -0.36 -7.02 23.62
N ASN A 269 0.42 -5.94 23.46
CA ASN A 269 1.70 -5.77 24.14
C ASN A 269 1.63 -5.88 25.67
N PRO A 270 0.67 -5.24 26.37
CA PRO A 270 0.55 -5.34 27.82
C PRO A 270 0.40 -6.79 28.30
N PHE A 271 -0.41 -7.57 27.58
CA PHE A 271 -0.63 -8.99 27.86
C PHE A 271 0.67 -9.79 27.71
N PHE A 272 1.38 -9.63 26.59
CA PHE A 272 2.64 -10.34 26.36
C PHE A 272 3.74 -9.93 27.36
N ALA A 273 3.80 -8.66 27.74
CA ALA A 273 4.79 -8.16 28.68
C ALA A 273 4.62 -8.75 30.09
N GLU A 274 3.38 -8.98 30.53
CA GLU A 274 3.08 -9.59 31.83
C GLU A 274 3.51 -11.07 31.89
N ASP A 275 3.23 -11.84 30.84
CA ASP A 275 3.52 -13.28 30.82
C ASP A 275 5.02 -13.58 30.56
N MET A 276 5.76 -12.70 29.85
CA MET A 276 7.16 -12.93 29.46
C MET A 276 8.22 -12.39 30.43
N VAL A 277 7.86 -12.04 31.68
CA VAL A 277 8.79 -11.43 32.65
C VAL A 277 10.10 -12.20 32.80
N ASN A 278 10.04 -13.54 32.79
CA ASN A 278 11.20 -14.43 32.99
C ASN A 278 11.50 -15.36 31.80
N SER A 279 10.89 -15.13 30.63
CA SER A 279 11.12 -15.96 29.44
C SER A 279 11.68 -15.17 28.26
N SER A 280 12.45 -15.83 27.40
CA SER A 280 12.93 -15.27 26.13
C SER A 280 11.89 -15.37 25.01
N ASN A 281 10.98 -16.34 25.11
CA ASN A 281 9.87 -16.57 24.20
C ASN A 281 8.73 -17.30 24.91
N GLU A 282 7.51 -17.16 24.43
CA GLU A 282 6.35 -17.87 24.96
C GLU A 282 5.41 -18.24 23.81
N ILE A 283 4.70 -19.36 23.96
CA ILE A 283 3.68 -19.79 23.01
C ILE A 283 2.32 -19.36 23.56
N TYR A 284 1.61 -18.60 22.74
CA TYR A 284 0.27 -18.11 23.01
C TYR A 284 -0.74 -18.84 22.15
N SER A 285 -1.96 -18.88 22.65
CA SER A 285 -3.13 -19.36 21.95
C SER A 285 -4.18 -18.25 21.98
N ILE A 286 -4.73 -17.93 20.82
CA ILE A 286 -5.91 -17.07 20.71
C ILE A 286 -7.09 -17.92 20.24
N HIS A 287 -8.21 -17.79 20.95
CA HIS A 287 -9.44 -18.50 20.68
C HIS A 287 -10.52 -17.49 20.41
N PHE A 288 -11.19 -17.57 19.27
CA PHE A 288 -12.39 -16.81 18.98
C PHE A 288 -13.60 -17.72 19.02
N LYS A 289 -14.65 -17.26 19.71
CA LYS A 289 -15.98 -17.86 19.68
C LYS A 289 -16.89 -16.92 18.92
N VAL A 290 -17.33 -17.36 17.75
CA VAL A 290 -18.08 -16.51 16.82
C VAL A 290 -19.43 -17.16 16.52
N PRO A 291 -20.55 -16.45 16.69
CA PRO A 291 -21.86 -16.92 16.26
C PRO A 291 -21.88 -17.13 14.75
N HIS A 292 -22.54 -18.19 14.28
CA HIS A 292 -22.69 -18.39 12.83
C HIS A 292 -23.44 -17.26 12.14
N ASP A 293 -24.38 -16.61 12.85
CA ASP A 293 -25.15 -15.49 12.32
C ASP A 293 -24.32 -14.20 12.16
N ASP A 294 -23.19 -14.08 12.86
CA ASP A 294 -22.32 -12.88 12.87
C ASP A 294 -21.02 -13.12 12.09
N ILE A 295 -20.97 -14.17 11.26
CA ILE A 295 -19.74 -14.63 10.61
C ILE A 295 -19.20 -13.63 9.58
N ASP A 296 -20.09 -12.95 8.86
CA ASP A 296 -19.73 -11.96 7.86
C ASP A 296 -19.26 -10.64 8.52
N ASP A 297 -19.63 -10.42 9.78
CA ASP A 297 -19.18 -9.29 10.62
C ASP A 297 -17.87 -9.61 11.37
N PHE A 298 -17.44 -10.88 11.37
CA PHE A 298 -16.17 -11.29 11.98
C PHE A 298 -15.01 -11.15 10.98
N LYS A 299 -14.46 -9.94 10.90
CA LYS A 299 -13.25 -9.64 10.11
C LYS A 299 -12.17 -9.12 11.04
N THR A 300 -11.18 -9.96 11.33
CA THR A 300 -10.15 -9.65 12.31
C THR A 300 -8.77 -10.12 11.83
N VAL A 301 -7.76 -9.30 12.05
CA VAL A 301 -6.35 -9.59 11.79
C VAL A 301 -5.50 -9.33 13.04
N MET A 302 -4.42 -10.09 13.19
CA MET A 302 -3.34 -9.77 14.12
C MET A 302 -2.18 -9.18 13.32
N VAL A 303 -1.68 -8.03 13.79
CA VAL A 303 -0.59 -7.30 13.14
C VAL A 303 0.58 -7.08 14.09
N ALA A 304 1.79 -6.99 13.52
CA ALA A 304 3.00 -6.51 14.21
C ALA A 304 3.53 -5.29 13.47
N ILE A 305 3.36 -4.11 14.06
CA ILE A 305 3.77 -2.84 13.48
C ILE A 305 5.09 -2.43 14.12
N HIS A 306 6.10 -2.08 13.32
CA HIS A 306 7.38 -1.64 13.88
C HIS A 306 7.18 -0.34 14.69
N LYS A 307 7.84 -0.22 15.84
CA LYS A 307 7.60 0.89 16.79
C LYS A 307 7.93 2.26 16.20
N ASN A 308 8.94 2.34 15.32
CA ASN A 308 9.29 3.58 14.63
C ASN A 308 8.20 4.10 13.66
N MET A 309 7.21 3.29 13.30
CA MET A 309 6.10 3.65 12.41
C MET A 309 4.77 3.75 13.14
N THR A 310 4.70 3.25 14.38
CA THR A 310 3.42 3.17 15.11
C THR A 310 2.80 4.55 15.30
N ASP A 311 3.59 5.53 15.75
CA ASP A 311 3.09 6.87 16.03
C ASP A 311 2.51 7.54 14.78
N GLU A 312 3.17 7.36 13.63
CA GLU A 312 2.72 7.87 12.33
C GLU A 312 1.38 7.24 11.93
N ILE A 313 1.29 5.90 11.95
CA ILE A 313 0.08 5.15 11.61
C ILE A 313 -1.10 5.55 12.51
N VAL A 314 -0.86 5.69 13.81
CA VAL A 314 -1.89 6.11 14.78
C VAL A 314 -2.31 7.55 14.51
N SER A 315 -1.36 8.48 14.31
CA SER A 315 -1.65 9.89 14.06
C SER A 315 -2.45 10.13 12.78
N ASN A 316 -2.23 9.28 11.77
CA ASN A 316 -2.94 9.33 10.49
C ASN A 316 -4.25 8.53 10.50
N ASN A 317 -4.69 7.99 11.64
CA ASN A 317 -5.91 7.18 11.76
C ASN A 317 -5.92 5.94 10.84
N GLN A 318 -4.74 5.35 10.62
CA GLN A 318 -4.54 4.20 9.72
C GLN A 318 -4.59 2.86 10.45
N LEU A 319 -4.76 2.85 11.77
CA LEU A 319 -4.94 1.65 12.58
C LEU A 319 -6.39 1.10 12.45
N ARG A 320 -6.82 0.88 11.21
CA ARG A 320 -8.15 0.40 10.81
C ARG A 320 -8.02 -0.83 9.93
N TYR A 321 -8.97 -1.75 10.03
CA TYR A 321 -8.94 -3.03 9.31
C TYR A 321 -8.65 -2.89 7.81
N ASP A 322 -9.27 -1.92 7.12
CA ASP A 322 -9.12 -1.72 5.67
C ASP A 322 -7.67 -1.51 5.22
N TYR A 323 -6.88 -0.75 5.99
CA TYR A 323 -5.48 -0.50 5.69
C TYR A 323 -4.62 -1.76 5.77
N PHE A 324 -5.05 -2.80 6.48
CA PHE A 324 -4.30 -4.05 6.60
C PHE A 324 -4.70 -5.07 5.54
N ASN A 325 -5.43 -4.69 4.49
CA ASN A 325 -5.75 -5.53 3.34
C ASN A 325 -5.03 -5.03 2.09
N SER A 326 -4.71 -5.93 1.16
CA SER A 326 -4.36 -5.49 -0.20
C SER A 326 -5.65 -5.16 -0.96
N GLY A 327 -5.60 -4.18 -1.87
CA GLY A 327 -6.75 -3.78 -2.68
C GLY A 327 -6.35 -3.30 -4.07
N GLU A 328 -7.33 -3.19 -4.97
CA GLU A 328 -7.15 -2.53 -6.26
C GLU A 328 -7.27 -1.01 -6.10
N VAL A 329 -6.45 -0.28 -6.86
CA VAL A 329 -6.43 1.19 -6.88
C VAL A 329 -6.22 1.68 -8.31
N ASP A 330 -6.77 2.84 -8.63
CA ASP A 330 -6.40 3.56 -9.85
C ASP A 330 -5.22 4.50 -9.57
N PHE A 331 -4.08 4.22 -10.18
CA PHE A 331 -2.90 5.07 -10.19
C PHE A 331 -2.99 6.04 -11.37
N VAL A 332 -2.98 7.34 -11.08
CA VAL A 332 -3.00 8.39 -12.10
C VAL A 332 -1.76 9.26 -11.97
N LEU A 333 -0.90 9.23 -13.00
CA LEU A 333 0.18 10.21 -13.17
C LEU A 333 -0.30 11.29 -14.15
N LYS A 334 -0.18 12.55 -13.75
CA LYS A 334 -0.33 13.70 -14.63
C LYS A 334 1.01 14.38 -14.82
N THR A 335 1.32 14.80 -16.04
CA THR A 335 2.56 15.49 -16.38
C THR A 335 2.29 16.67 -17.31
N ALA A 336 3.14 17.70 -17.21
CA ALA A 336 3.20 18.81 -18.15
C ALA A 336 4.65 19.31 -18.23
N TYR A 337 5.03 19.95 -19.33
CA TYR A 337 6.29 20.68 -19.38
C TYR A 337 6.27 21.86 -18.40
N ARG A 338 7.44 22.21 -17.85
CA ARG A 338 7.57 23.24 -16.81
C ARG A 338 7.38 24.66 -17.32
#